data_AF-A0A6J6IXM5-F1
#
_entry.id   AF-A0A6J6IXM5-F1
#
_cell.length_a   1.000
_cell.length_b   1.000
_cell.length_c   1.000
_cell.angle_alpha   90.00
_cell.angle_beta   90.00
_cell.angle_gamma   90.00
#
_symmetry.space_group_name_H-M   'P 1'
#
loop_
_entity.id
_entity.type
_entity.pdbx_description
1 polymer ?
#
loop_
_entity_poly.entity_id
_entity_poly.type
_entity_poly.pdbx_seq_one_letter_code
_entity_poly.pdbx_strand_id
1 'polypeptide(L)'
;MDISVRRNAFGSQLDSFEWQVLFAGALTQVAFIRAPIVERVGQNVEVLATLEDGRIVAVRQGNLLATSFHPELTGEKSVHEYFLGMLAT
;
A
#
# COMPACT_ATOMS: atom_id res chain seq x y z
N MET A 1 12.97 -5.41 2.58
CA MET A 1 11.96 -5.83 1.59
C MET A 1 12.57 -5.75 0.20
N ASP A 2 12.46 -6.80 -0.62
CA ASP A 2 13.02 -6.92 -1.97
C ASP A 2 12.09 -6.30 -3.01
N ILE A 3 12.09 -4.97 -3.05
CA ILE A 3 11.30 -4.16 -3.99
C ILE A 3 12.14 -3.02 -4.55
N SER A 4 11.78 -2.52 -5.73
CA SER A 4 12.22 -1.20 -6.22
C SER A 4 11.06 -0.23 -6.18
N VAL A 5 11.37 1.03 -5.88
CA VAL A 5 10.37 2.07 -5.64
C VAL A 5 10.74 3.34 -6.40
N ARG A 6 9.76 3.91 -7.12
CA ARG A 6 9.86 5.25 -7.69
C ARG A 6 9.19 6.25 -6.79
N ARG A 7 9.97 7.23 -6.31
CA ARG A 7 9.51 8.29 -5.41
C ARG A 7 8.57 9.26 -6.14
N ASN A 8 7.56 9.78 -5.44
CA ASN A 8 6.63 10.82 -5.93
C ASN A 8 6.04 10.49 -7.31
N ALA A 9 5.61 9.25 -7.51
CA ALA A 9 5.23 8.74 -8.82
C ALA A 9 3.78 9.09 -9.24
N PHE A 10 3.05 9.82 -8.39
CA PHE A 10 1.65 10.23 -8.61
C PHE A 10 1.47 11.64 -9.20
N GLY A 11 2.55 12.39 -9.48
CA GLY A 11 2.47 13.74 -10.08
C GLY A 11 2.89 14.86 -9.12
N SER A 12 2.55 16.12 -9.47
CA SER A 12 2.93 17.31 -8.71
C SER A 12 2.34 17.33 -7.30
N GLN A 13 3.08 17.92 -6.35
CA GLN A 13 2.90 17.90 -4.90
C GLN A 13 1.53 18.34 -4.31
N LEU A 14 0.57 18.78 -5.12
CA LEU A 14 -0.69 19.38 -4.67
C LEU A 14 -1.86 18.39 -4.51
N ASP A 15 -1.75 17.17 -5.02
CA ASP A 15 -2.87 16.23 -4.98
C ASP A 15 -2.69 15.23 -3.83
N SER A 16 -3.09 15.64 -2.62
CA SER A 16 -3.56 14.67 -1.62
C SER A 16 -4.93 14.19 -2.09
N PHE A 17 -5.08 12.89 -2.31
CA PHE A 17 -6.35 12.31 -2.72
C PHE A 17 -6.65 11.07 -1.91
N GLU A 18 -7.94 10.81 -1.71
CA GLU A 18 -8.41 9.56 -1.14
C GLU A 18 -8.90 8.62 -2.26
N TRP A 19 -8.76 7.32 -2.05
CA TRP A 19 -9.15 6.29 -3.00
C TRP A 19 -9.59 5.02 -2.26
N GLN A 20 -10.47 4.22 -2.87
CA GLN A 20 -10.79 2.88 -2.39
C GLN A 20 -9.91 1.84 -3.08
N VAL A 21 -9.05 1.19 -2.30
CA VAL A 21 -8.18 0.12 -2.80
C VAL A 21 -8.68 -1.24 -2.32
N LEU A 22 -8.54 -2.26 -3.14
CA LEU A 22 -8.71 -3.64 -2.69
C LEU A 22 -7.41 -4.08 -2.00
N PHE A 23 -7.39 -3.97 -0.68
CA PHE A 23 -6.25 -4.34 0.16
C PHE A 23 -6.50 -5.71 0.81
N ALA A 24 -5.63 -6.68 0.53
CA ALA A 24 -5.71 -8.04 1.06
C ALA A 24 -7.11 -8.69 0.88
N GLY A 25 -7.80 -8.36 -0.23
CA GLY A 25 -9.13 -8.87 -0.55
C GLY A 25 -10.31 -8.08 0.04
N ALA A 26 -10.07 -7.01 0.79
CA ALA A 26 -11.11 -6.12 1.32
C ALA A 26 -11.01 -4.70 0.74
N LEU A 27 -12.15 -4.07 0.44
CA LEU A 27 -12.16 -2.66 0.05
C LEU A 27 -11.77 -1.81 1.27
N THR A 28 -10.83 -0.89 1.07
CA THR A 28 -10.30 -0.02 2.13
C THR A 28 -10.13 1.39 1.61
N GLN A 29 -10.68 2.38 2.34
CA GLN A 29 -10.47 3.80 2.07
C GLN A 29 -9.08 4.20 2.53
N VAL A 30 -8.27 4.77 1.63
CA VAL A 30 -6.88 5.17 1.93
C VAL A 30 -6.57 6.55 1.35
N ALA A 31 -5.62 7.26 1.98
CA ALA A 31 -5.15 8.56 1.49
C ALA A 31 -3.75 8.46 0.87
N PHE A 32 -3.54 9.08 -0.28
CA PHE A 32 -2.25 9.19 -0.93
C PHE A 32 -1.69 10.60 -0.77
N ILE A 33 -0.46 10.73 -0.26
CA ILE A 33 0.23 12.01 -0.11
C ILE A 33 1.65 11.85 -0.62
N ARG A 34 1.97 12.50 -1.75
CA ARG A 34 3.30 12.39 -2.41
C ARG A 34 3.79 10.94 -2.50
N ALA A 35 2.86 10.05 -2.83
CA ALA A 35 3.06 8.62 -2.68
C ALA A 35 4.15 8.09 -3.63
N PRO A 36 5.00 7.16 -3.17
CA PRO A 36 5.84 6.38 -4.04
C PRO A 36 5.03 5.24 -4.72
N ILE A 37 5.59 4.63 -5.78
CA ILE A 37 5.01 3.43 -6.41
C ILE A 37 6.06 2.33 -6.46
N VAL A 38 5.64 1.08 -6.19
CA VAL A 38 6.49 -0.10 -6.34
C VAL A 38 6.59 -0.48 -7.82
N GLU A 39 7.81 -0.53 -8.36
CA GLU A 39 8.08 -0.84 -9.77
C GLU A 39 8.49 -2.30 -9.99
N ARG A 40 9.12 -2.92 -8.99
CA ARG A 40 9.55 -4.32 -9.02
C ARG A 40 9.26 -4.98 -7.69
N VAL A 41 8.84 -6.23 -7.75
CA VAL A 41 8.71 -7.13 -6.60
C VAL A 41 9.63 -8.34 -6.77
N GLY A 42 10.30 -8.75 -5.69
CA GLY A 42 11.06 -10.00 -5.64
C GLY A 42 10.15 -11.23 -5.52
N GLN A 43 10.72 -12.44 -5.67
CA GLN A 43 9.96 -13.70 -5.70
C GLN A 43 9.16 -13.98 -4.42
N ASN A 44 9.64 -13.51 -3.26
CA ASN A 44 9.01 -13.74 -1.95
C ASN A 44 8.16 -12.56 -1.47
N VAL A 45 7.83 -11.62 -2.36
CA VAL A 45 7.01 -10.45 -2.05
C VAL A 45 5.59 -10.69 -2.53
N GLU A 46 4.64 -10.62 -1.61
CA GLU A 46 3.21 -10.69 -1.88
C GLU A 46 2.68 -9.28 -2.20
N VAL A 47 1.94 -9.15 -3.30
CA VAL A 47 1.23 -7.92 -3.64
C VAL A 47 -0.13 -7.92 -2.97
N LEU A 48 -0.38 -6.95 -2.09
CA LEU A 48 -1.60 -6.86 -1.30
C LEU A 48 -2.61 -5.88 -1.87
N ALA A 49 -2.16 -4.87 -2.63
CA ALA A 49 -3.04 -3.91 -3.29
C ALA A 49 -2.42 -3.35 -4.58
N THR A 50 -3.27 -3.18 -5.58
CA THR A 50 -2.95 -2.51 -6.85
C THR A 50 -4.02 -1.46 -7.17
N LEU A 51 -3.64 -0.44 -7.92
CA LEU A 51 -4.58 0.49 -8.55
C LEU A 51 -5.15 -0.11 -9.83
N GLU A 52 -6.20 0.51 -10.37
CA GLU A 52 -6.87 0.07 -11.61
C GLU A 52 -5.90 -0.04 -12.80
N ASP A 53 -4.88 0.81 -12.85
CA ASP A 53 -3.84 0.81 -13.89
C ASP A 53 -2.66 -0.15 -13.60
N GLY A 54 -2.80 -1.01 -12.59
CA GLY A 54 -1.82 -2.04 -12.24
C GLY A 54 -0.66 -1.57 -11.37
N ARG A 55 -0.61 -0.28 -10.99
CA ARG A 55 0.44 0.23 -10.08
C ARG A 55 0.30 -0.40 -8.70
N ILE A 56 1.39 -0.94 -8.17
CA ILE A 56 1.43 -1.62 -6.87
C ILE A 56 1.57 -0.58 -5.75
N VAL A 57 0.67 -0.66 -4.75
CA VAL A 57 0.56 0.32 -3.65
C VAL A 57 0.54 -0.31 -2.26
N ALA A 58 0.48 -1.64 -2.13
CA ALA A 58 0.76 -2.32 -0.88
C ALA A 58 1.39 -3.69 -1.13
N VAL A 59 2.38 -4.05 -0.31
CA VAL A 59 3.14 -5.30 -0.43
C VAL A 59 3.53 -5.85 0.94
N ARG A 60 3.76 -7.16 1.01
CA ARG A 60 4.26 -7.86 2.19
C ARG A 60 5.44 -8.77 1.85
N GLN A 61 6.38 -8.90 2.76
CA GLN A 61 7.44 -9.90 2.70
C GLN A 61 7.73 -10.43 4.11
N GLY A 62 7.30 -11.65 4.41
CA GLY A 62 7.41 -12.22 5.75
C GLY A 62 6.66 -11.37 6.78
N ASN A 63 7.39 -10.80 7.73
CA ASN A 63 6.89 -9.90 8.77
C ASN A 63 6.96 -8.40 8.40
N LEU A 64 7.37 -8.06 7.18
CA LEU A 64 7.42 -6.68 6.69
C LEU A 64 6.16 -6.36 5.89
N LEU A 65 5.50 -5.26 6.24
CA LEU A 65 4.38 -4.66 5.49
C LEU A 65 4.81 -3.28 5.00
N ALA A 66 4.49 -2.94 3.74
CA ALA A 66 4.71 -1.60 3.20
C ALA A 66 3.49 -1.14 2.38
N THR A 67 3.11 0.12 2.55
CA THR A 67 2.03 0.79 1.82
C THR A 67 2.53 2.11 1.22
N SER A 68 2.03 2.45 0.04
CA SER A 68 2.25 3.74 -0.61
C SER A 68 1.26 4.82 -0.17
N PHE A 69 0.25 4.43 0.61
CA PHE A 69 -0.80 5.27 1.16
C PHE A 69 -0.72 5.33 2.68
N HIS A 70 -1.49 6.27 3.23
CA HIS A 70 -1.63 6.59 4.64
C HIS A 70 -2.97 6.06 5.17
N PRO A 71 -3.03 4.80 5.65
CA PRO A 71 -4.27 4.24 6.21
C PRO A 71 -4.72 4.95 7.49
N GLU A 72 -3.82 5.65 8.18
CA GLU A 72 -4.08 6.38 9.42
C GLU A 72 -4.93 7.65 9.22
N LEU A 73 -5.04 8.15 7.98
CA LEU A 73 -5.68 9.45 7.70
C LEU A 73 -7.16 9.33 7.31
N THR A 74 -7.67 8.12 7.08
CA THR A 74 -9.06 7.88 6.64
C THR A 74 -9.96 7.32 7.74
N GLY A 75 -9.40 7.04 8.92
CA GLY A 75 -10.11 6.41 10.04
C GLY A 75 -10.37 4.90 9.87
N GLU A 76 -10.05 4.34 8.71
CA GLU A 76 -10.13 2.91 8.43
C GLU A 76 -9.07 2.12 9.21
N LYS A 77 -9.49 0.98 9.78
CA LYS A 77 -8.60 0.16 10.63
C LYS A 77 -8.08 -1.09 9.93
N SER A 78 -8.61 -1.45 8.76
CA SER A 78 -8.33 -2.74 8.11
C SER A 78 -6.84 -3.02 7.89
N VAL A 79 -6.05 -2.00 7.54
CA VAL A 79 -4.60 -2.14 7.34
C VAL A 79 -3.86 -2.37 8.67
N HIS A 80 -4.27 -1.65 9.72
CA HIS A 80 -3.71 -1.81 11.06
C HIS A 80 -4.09 -3.18 11.66
N GLU A 81 -5.33 -3.62 11.47
CA GLU A 81 -5.81 -4.95 11.89
C GLU A 81 -5.09 -6.05 11.13
N TYR A 82 -4.87 -5.91 9.82
CA TYR A 82 -4.05 -6.83 9.03
C TYR A 82 -2.63 -6.91 9.60
N PHE A 83 -2.00 -5.76 9.87
CA PHE A 83 -0.65 -5.72 10.44
C PHE A 83 -0.57 -6.40 11.81
N LEU A 84 -1.53 -6.14 12.71
CA LEU A 84 -1.60 -6.82 14.01
C LEU A 84 -1.84 -8.33 13.85
N GLY A 85 -2.68 -8.73 12.90
CA GLY A 85 -2.91 -10.13 12.55
C GLY A 85 -1.65 -10.85 12.07
N MET A 86 -0.69 -10.15 11.46
CA MET A 86 0.61 -10.73 11.10
C MET A 86 1.47 -11.12 12.32
N LEU A 87 1.19 -10.57 13.51
CA LEU A 87 1.93 -10.87 14.74
C LEU A 87 1.39 -12.12 15.47
N ALA A 88 0.14 -12.49 15.21
CA ALA A 88 -0.46 -13.71 15.74
C ALA A 88 0.04 -14.90 14.92
N THR A 89 1.29 -15.30 15.18
CA THR A 89 1.89 -16.54 14.67
C THR A 89 1.85 -17.62 15.75
#